data_AF-A0A8X7BA08-F1
#
_entry.id   AF-A0A8X7BA08-F1
#
_cell.length_a   1.000
_cell.length_b   1.000
_cell.length_c   1.000
_cell.angle_alpha   90.00
_cell.angle_beta   90.00
_cell.angle_gamma   90.00
#
_symmetry.space_group_name_H-M   'P 1'
#
loop_
_entity.id
_entity.type
_entity.pdbx_description
1 polymer ?
#
loop_
_entity_poly.entity_id
_entity_poly.type
_entity_poly.pdbx_seq_one_letter_code
_entity_poly.pdbx_strand_id
1 'polypeptide(L)'
;MIKLKLFLLAAKSRVAPLRGATIARMELLAVVIGVRLTNSVVEALGWRNVTTYYWSNSTTVLAWILREENWSVFVMNRVQEVVQSYIMETYTW
;
A
#
# COMPACT_ATOMS: atom_id res chain seq x y z
N MET A 1 6.50 0.19 32.38
CA MET A 1 6.74 -0.61 31.16
C MET A 1 5.41 -0.73 30.42
N ILE A 2 5.26 -0.07 29.27
CA ILE A 2 4.02 -0.11 28.47
C ILE A 2 3.98 -1.45 27.73
N LYS A 3 2.89 -2.21 27.86
CA LYS A 3 2.68 -3.46 27.09
C LYS A 3 1.94 -3.14 25.80
N LEU A 4 2.60 -3.35 24.67
CA LEU A 4 1.96 -3.27 23.35
C LEU A 4 1.34 -4.64 23.00
N LYS A 5 0.11 -4.65 22.47
CA LYS A 5 -0.51 -5.85 21.90
C LYS A 5 -0.52 -5.73 20.38
N LEU A 6 0.03 -6.73 19.71
CA LEU A 6 0.10 -6.82 18.26
C LEU A 6 -0.68 -8.04 17.79
N PHE A 7 -1.51 -7.88 16.76
CA PHE A 7 -2.27 -8.96 16.16
C PHE A 7 -2.11 -8.92 14.64
N LEU A 8 -1.89 -10.08 14.03
CA LEU A 8 -1.98 -10.24 12.58
C LEU A 8 -3.46 -10.42 12.22
N LEU A 9 -4.04 -9.49 11.47
CA LEU A 9 -5.44 -9.55 11.07
C LEU A 9 -5.63 -10.27 9.73
N ALA A 10 -4.78 -9.96 8.75
CA ALA A 10 -4.85 -10.57 7.43
C ALA A 10 -3.50 -10.49 6.72
N ALA A 11 -3.28 -11.43 5.78
CA ALA A 11 -2.15 -11.44 4.87
C ALA A 11 -2.62 -11.89 3.48
N LYS A 12 -2.02 -11.33 2.43
CA LYS A 12 -2.33 -11.71 1.05
C LYS A 12 -1.06 -11.70 0.22
N SER A 13 -0.82 -12.79 -0.49
CA SER A 13 0.29 -12.94 -1.44
C SER A 13 -0.25 -13.22 -2.85
N ARG A 14 0.57 -12.93 -3.86
CA ARG A 14 0.30 -13.29 -5.25
C ARG A 14 1.59 -13.78 -5.88
N VAL A 15 1.47 -14.80 -6.74
CA VAL A 15 2.61 -15.29 -7.52
C VAL A 15 3.00 -14.24 -8.55
N ALA A 16 4.29 -13.96 -8.66
CA ALA A 16 4.83 -13.03 -9.64
C ALA A 16 4.55 -13.54 -11.07
N PRO A 17 4.08 -12.69 -11.99
CA PRO A 17 3.88 -13.10 -13.37
C PRO A 17 5.22 -13.43 -14.04
N LEU A 18 5.25 -14.50 -14.84
CA LEU A 18 6.46 -14.97 -15.51
C LEU A 18 6.99 -14.00 -16.60
N ARG A 19 6.13 -13.10 -17.11
CA ARG A 19 6.47 -12.12 -18.15
C ARG A 19 5.66 -10.84 -17.95
N GLY A 20 6.22 -9.70 -18.36
CA GLY A 20 5.49 -8.44 -18.56
C GLY A 20 5.39 -7.49 -17.37
N ALA A 21 5.96 -7.83 -16.20
CA ALA A 21 6.02 -6.92 -15.05
C ALA A 21 7.46 -6.70 -14.59
N THR A 22 7.83 -5.43 -14.38
CA THR A 22 9.09 -5.07 -13.72
C THR A 22 8.95 -5.19 -12.21
N ILE A 23 10.07 -5.31 -11.49
CA ILE A 23 10.09 -5.36 -10.01
C ILE A 23 9.31 -4.17 -9.42
N ALA A 24 9.60 -2.94 -9.85
CA ALA A 24 8.91 -1.75 -9.37
C ALA A 24 7.39 -1.79 -9.60
N ARG A 25 6.93 -2.31 -10.76
CA ARG A 25 5.48 -2.48 -11.00
C ARG A 25 4.86 -3.55 -10.10
N MET A 26 5.59 -4.62 -9.79
CA MET A 26 5.13 -5.64 -8.84
C MET A 26 5.05 -5.10 -7.41
N GLU A 27 6.03 -4.31 -6.99
CA GLU A 27 6.02 -3.62 -5.69
C GLU A 27 4.85 -2.64 -5.59
N LEU A 28 4.56 -1.87 -6.64
CA LEU A 28 3.38 -1.00 -6.68
C LEU A 28 2.07 -1.80 -6.57
N LEU A 29 1.99 -2.94 -7.26
CA LEU A 29 0.84 -3.84 -7.13
C LEU A 29 0.70 -4.42 -5.72
N ALA A 30 1.81 -4.69 -5.03
CA ALA A 30 1.78 -5.14 -3.64
C ALA A 30 1.17 -4.08 -2.72
N VAL A 31 1.53 -2.80 -2.90
CA VAL A 31 0.92 -1.69 -2.16
C VAL A 31 -0.58 -1.58 -2.43
N VAL A 32 -1.00 -1.65 -3.69
CA VAL A 32 -2.43 -1.64 -4.06
C VAL A 32 -3.19 -2.80 -3.39
N ILE A 33 -2.61 -4.00 -3.37
CA ILE A 33 -3.21 -5.16 -2.69
C ILE A 33 -3.31 -4.92 -1.18
N GLY A 34 -2.28 -4.33 -0.57
CA GLY A 34 -2.28 -3.95 0.84
C GLY A 34 -3.42 -3.00 1.19
N VAL A 35 -3.57 -1.92 0.43
CA VAL A 35 -4.67 -0.93 0.61
C VAL A 35 -6.03 -1.61 0.50
N ARG A 36 -6.26 -2.41 -0.55
CA ARG A 36 -7.52 -3.14 -0.71
C ARG A 36 -7.79 -4.10 0.45
N LEU A 37 -6.76 -4.83 0.90
CA LEU A 37 -6.89 -5.77 2.01
C LEU A 37 -7.26 -5.04 3.30
N THR A 38 -6.60 -3.91 3.59
CA THR A 38 -6.91 -3.08 4.75
C THR A 38 -8.35 -2.58 4.70
N ASN A 39 -8.81 -2.07 3.57
CA ASN A 39 -10.19 -1.63 3.40
C ASN A 39 -11.19 -2.78 3.65
N SER A 40 -10.94 -3.97 3.11
CA SER A 40 -11.79 -5.14 3.35
C SER A 40 -11.81 -5.56 4.82
N VAL A 41 -10.67 -5.49 5.53
CA VAL A 41 -10.59 -5.83 6.96
C VAL A 41 -11.33 -4.80 7.81
N VAL A 42 -11.12 -3.50 7.56
CA VAL A 42 -11.78 -2.41 8.28
C VAL A 42 -13.30 -2.51 8.11
N GLU A 43 -13.76 -2.75 6.88
CA GLU A 43 -15.18 -2.94 6.57
C GLU A 43 -15.75 -4.18 7.28
N ALA A 44 -15.10 -5.33 7.16
CA ALA A 44 -15.56 -6.59 7.78
C ALA A 44 -15.64 -6.52 9.31
N LEU A 45 -14.77 -5.73 9.94
CA LEU A 45 -14.76 -5.52 11.38
C LEU A 45 -15.66 -4.37 11.85
N GLY A 46 -16.32 -3.66 10.91
CA GLY A 46 -17.20 -2.54 11.21
C GLY A 46 -16.48 -1.36 11.87
N TRP A 47 -15.16 -1.25 11.66
CA TRP A 47 -14.33 -0.24 12.29
C TRP A 47 -14.54 1.14 11.63
N ARG A 48 -14.81 2.16 12.45
CA ARG A 48 -14.98 3.55 12.00
C ARG A 48 -13.81 4.39 12.52
N ASN A 49 -13.20 5.19 11.65
CA ASN A 49 -12.10 6.12 11.97
C ASN A 49 -10.84 5.47 12.55
N VAL A 50 -10.41 4.32 12.00
CA VAL A 50 -9.12 3.71 12.38
C VAL A 50 -7.98 4.41 11.66
N THR A 51 -7.07 5.00 12.42
CA THR A 51 -5.82 5.51 11.87
C THR A 51 -5.05 4.37 11.23
N THR A 52 -4.78 4.52 9.93
CA THR A 52 -4.15 3.48 9.13
C THR A 52 -2.85 4.01 8.59
N TYR A 53 -1.77 3.25 8.80
CA TYR A 53 -0.46 3.54 8.25
C TYR A 53 -0.07 2.43 7.28
N TYR A 54 0.54 2.83 6.18
CA TYR A 54 1.04 1.91 5.16
C TYR A 54 2.56 2.06 5.09
N TRP A 55 3.27 0.96 4.86
CA TRP A 55 4.73 0.94 4.75
C TRP A 55 5.17 0.21 3.50
N SER A 56 6.23 0.71 2.86
CA SER A 56 6.90 0.06 1.72
C SER A 56 8.40 0.32 1.85
N ASN A 57 9.21 -0.69 1.52
CA ASN A 57 10.67 -0.55 1.42
C ASN A 57 11.13 -0.21 -0.01
N SER A 58 10.20 -0.07 -0.97
CA SER A 58 10.53 0.32 -2.33
C SER A 58 10.59 1.84 -2.46
N THR A 59 11.81 2.37 -2.58
CA THR A 59 12.04 3.81 -2.82
C THR A 59 11.39 4.28 -4.12
N THR A 60 11.32 3.41 -5.14
CA THR A 60 10.63 3.73 -6.40
C THR A 60 9.13 3.88 -6.20
N VAL A 61 8.50 2.97 -5.45
CA VAL A 61 7.07 3.06 -5.16
C VAL A 61 6.76 4.28 -4.29
N LEU A 62 7.58 4.56 -3.27
CA LEU A 62 7.47 5.77 -2.47
C LEU A 62 7.59 7.03 -3.33
N ALA A 63 8.56 7.09 -4.25
CA ALA A 63 8.72 8.21 -5.16
C ALA A 63 7.50 8.40 -6.07
N TRP A 64 6.91 7.33 -6.59
CA TRP A 64 5.69 7.42 -7.41
C TRP A 64 4.47 7.91 -6.64
N ILE A 65 4.34 7.55 -5.36
CA ILE A 65 3.21 7.95 -4.51
C ILE A 65 3.36 9.39 -4.02
N LEU A 66 4.57 9.79 -3.61
CA LEU A 66 4.82 11.07 -2.93
C LEU A 66 5.06 12.23 -3.89
N ARG A 67 5.34 11.96 -5.16
CA ARG A 67 5.67 12.99 -6.15
C ARG A 67 4.58 13.06 -7.22
N GLU A 68 4.16 14.27 -7.52
CA GLU A 68 3.23 14.55 -8.62
C GLU A 68 4.03 14.77 -9.91
N GLU A 69 4.22 13.71 -10.68
CA GLU A 69 4.87 13.74 -11.99
C GLU A 69 4.07 12.98 -13.04
N ASN A 70 4.42 13.18 -14.31
CA ASN A 70 3.83 12.46 -15.44
C ASN A 70 4.35 11.03 -15.53
N TRP A 71 3.83 10.16 -14.66
CA TRP A 71 4.10 8.73 -14.73
C TRP A 71 3.38 8.05 -15.89
N SER A 72 3.85 6.86 -16.27
CA SER A 72 3.10 6.02 -17.22
C SER A 72 1.68 5.73 -16.71
N VAL A 73 0.71 5.60 -17.62
CA VAL A 73 -0.71 5.33 -17.29
C VAL A 73 -0.88 4.18 -16.30
N PHE A 74 -0.07 3.12 -16.43
CA PHE A 74 -0.10 2.00 -15.49
C PHE A 74 0.15 2.43 -14.04
N VAL A 75 1.20 3.24 -13.83
CA VAL A 75 1.63 3.73 -12.52
C VAL A 75 0.63 4.74 -12.00
N MET A 76 0.27 5.73 -12.81
CA MET A 76 -0.63 6.81 -12.44
C MET A 76 -1.98 6.29 -11.92
N ASN A 77 -2.63 5.37 -12.64
CA ASN A 77 -3.92 4.81 -12.23
C ASN A 77 -3.86 4.09 -10.88
N ARG A 78 -2.71 3.48 -10.54
CA ARG A 78 -2.52 2.73 -9.28
C ARG A 78 -2.11 3.63 -8.13
N VAL A 79 -1.32 4.67 -8.41
CA VAL A 79 -1.01 5.71 -7.43
C VAL A 79 -2.30 6.43 -7.03
N GLN A 80 -3.15 6.81 -7.98
CA GLN A 80 -4.44 7.44 -7.69
C GLN A 80 -5.32 6.58 -6.77
N GLU A 81 -5.37 5.26 -7.01
CA GLU A 81 -6.11 4.33 -6.15
C GLU A 81 -5.58 4.31 -4.70
N VAL A 82 -4.25 4.31 -4.54
CA VAL A 82 -3.60 4.31 -3.22
C VAL A 82 -3.83 5.64 -2.50
N VAL A 83 -3.63 6.76 -3.19
CA VAL A 83 -3.74 8.12 -2.62
C VAL A 83 -5.18 8.47 -2.23
N GLN A 84 -6.18 7.93 -2.92
CA GLN A 84 -7.58 8.13 -2.52
C GLN A 84 -7.91 7.50 -1.16
N SER A 85 -7.12 6.53 -0.70
CA SER A 85 -7.35 5.80 0.54
C SER A 85 -6.58 6.37 1.75
N TYR A 86 -6.06 7.61 1.68
CA TYR A 86 -4.85 7.95 2.45
C TYR A 86 -4.90 9.01 3.55
N ILE A 87 -4.18 8.66 4.61
CA ILE A 87 -3.14 9.47 5.28
C ILE A 87 -1.90 8.55 5.42
N MET A 88 -0.75 8.84 4.81
CA MET A 88 0.54 8.29 5.29
C MET A 88 1.31 9.39 5.97
N GLU A 89 2.03 9.00 7.01
CA GLU A 89 3.25 9.68 7.41
C GLU A 89 4.44 8.82 7.00
N THR A 90 5.36 9.40 6.23
CA THR A 90 6.66 8.80 5.95
C THR A 90 7.63 9.13 7.08
N TYR A 91 8.12 8.10 7.76
CA TYR A 91 9.37 8.19 8.53
C TYR A 91 10.48 7.62 7.65
N THR A 92 11.28 8.49 7.05
CA THR A 92 12.60 8.12 6.54
C THR A 92 13.56 8.15 7.71
N TRP A 93 14.21 7.02 8.01
CA TRP A 93 15.32 6.95 8.97
C TRP A 93 16.54 7.68 8.44
#